data_AF-A0A7T0JQ32-F1
#
_entry.id   AF-A0A7T0JQ32-F1
#
_cell.length_a   1.000
_cell.length_b   1.000
_cell.length_c   1.000
_cell.angle_alpha   90.00
_cell.angle_beta   90.00
_cell.angle_gamma   90.00
#
_symmetry.space_group_name_H-M   'P 1'
#
loop_
_entity.id
_entity.type
_entity.pdbx_description
1 polymer ?
#
loop_
_entity_poly.entity_id
_entity_poly.type
_entity_poly.pdbx_seq_one_letter_code
_entity_poly.pdbx_strand_id
1 'polypeptide(L)'
;MSQFIGGCMCGAIRYKLQTEPRLAFLCQCRQCQRITGTGHSAEVVASEKDTAISGELKFYELTADSGNTVTSGFCPLAAIRF
;
A
#
# COMPACT_ATOMS: atom_id res chain seq x y z
N MET A 1 -14.30 7.12 -17.17
CA MET A 1 -13.94 6.78 -15.78
C MET A 1 -12.53 6.22 -15.79
N SER A 2 -11.56 6.98 -15.31
CA SER A 2 -10.16 6.55 -15.22
C SER A 2 -10.04 5.43 -14.19
N GLN A 3 -9.56 4.27 -14.63
CA GLN A 3 -9.35 3.12 -13.76
C GLN A 3 -7.90 3.12 -13.29
N PHE A 4 -7.68 3.13 -11.98
CA PHE A 4 -6.34 3.04 -11.41
C PHE A 4 -5.99 1.57 -11.19
N ILE A 5 -5.07 1.06 -12.01
CA ILE A 5 -4.58 -0.31 -11.93
C ILE A 5 -3.09 -0.29 -11.61
N GLY A 6 -2.67 -1.24 -10.78
CA GLY A 6 -1.28 -1.36 -10.39
C GLY A 6 -0.97 -2.74 -9.83
N GLY A 7 0.26 -2.93 -9.37
CA GLY A 7 0.76 -4.26 -9.04
C GLY A 7 2.20 -4.28 -8.57
N CYS A 8 2.66 -5.42 -8.05
CA CYS A 8 4.06 -5.61 -7.70
C CYS A 8 4.80 -5.70 -9.02
N MET A 9 6.08 -5.35 -8.97
CA MET A 9 7.00 -5.61 -10.06
C MET A 9 6.97 -7.08 -10.51
N CYS A 10 6.77 -7.99 -9.56
CA CYS A 10 6.75 -9.44 -9.77
C CYS A 10 5.53 -10.00 -10.53
N GLY A 11 4.45 -9.23 -10.69
CA GLY A 11 3.22 -9.74 -11.30
C GLY A 11 2.24 -10.42 -10.35
N ALA A 12 2.71 -11.03 -9.26
CA ALA A 12 1.91 -11.89 -8.39
C ALA A 12 0.74 -11.21 -7.67
N ILE A 13 0.83 -9.89 -7.46
CA ILE A 13 -0.25 -9.09 -6.89
C ILE A 13 -0.66 -8.02 -7.89
N ARG A 14 -1.97 -7.80 -8.01
CA ARG A 14 -2.58 -6.72 -8.78
C ARG A 14 -3.69 -6.05 -7.97
N TYR A 15 -3.79 -4.73 -8.07
CA TYR A 15 -4.95 -4.01 -7.55
C TYR A 15 -5.64 -3.20 -8.64
N LYS A 16 -6.91 -2.92 -8.39
CA LYS A 16 -7.75 -2.07 -9.20
C LYS A 16 -8.64 -1.24 -8.30
N LEU A 17 -8.60 0.09 -8.47
CA LEU A 17 -9.53 1.00 -7.84
C LEU A 17 -10.71 1.26 -8.78
N GLN A 18 -11.92 1.11 -8.26
CA GLN A 18 -13.16 1.36 -8.98
C GLN A 18 -13.53 2.85 -8.98
N THR A 19 -13.01 3.61 -8.02
CA THR A 19 -13.24 5.04 -7.82
C THR A 19 -11.90 5.78 -7.76
N GLU A 20 -11.96 7.12 -7.85
CA GLU A 20 -10.77 7.95 -7.65
C GLU A 20 -10.26 7.83 -6.20
N PRO A 21 -8.94 7.83 -6.00
CA PRO A 21 -8.38 7.93 -4.66
C PRO A 21 -8.90 9.14 -3.89
N ARG A 22 -9.11 8.95 -2.59
CA ARG A 22 -9.50 10.04 -1.68
C ARG A 22 -8.34 11.00 -1.41
N LEU A 23 -7.11 10.48 -1.41
CA LEU A 23 -5.90 11.23 -1.12
C LEU A 23 -4.71 10.58 -1.83
N ALA A 24 -3.78 11.38 -2.32
CA ALA A 24 -2.45 10.94 -2.74
C ALA A 24 -1.43 11.89 -2.12
N PHE A 25 -0.41 11.37 -1.45
CA PHE A 25 0.55 12.17 -0.69
C PHE A 25 1.88 11.46 -0.49
N LEU A 26 2.90 12.24 -0.11
CA LEU A 26 4.21 11.70 0.27
C LEU A 26 4.30 11.63 1.80
N CYS A 27 4.27 10.42 2.35
CA CYS A 27 4.41 10.21 3.78
C CYS A 27 5.90 10.21 4.17
N GLN A 28 6.26 11.04 5.16
CA GLN A 28 7.63 11.20 5.62
C GLN A 28 7.87 10.58 7.02
N CYS A 29 6.93 9.78 7.54
CA CYS A 29 7.11 9.18 8.85
C CYS A 29 8.26 8.16 8.85
N ARG A 30 8.82 7.87 10.03
CA ARG A 30 9.95 6.93 10.18
C ARG A 30 9.63 5.53 9.66
N GLN A 31 8.38 5.08 9.78
CA GLN A 31 7.94 3.81 9.24
C GLN A 31 8.01 3.81 7.70
N CYS A 32 7.45 4.81 7.04
CA CYS A 32 7.50 4.93 5.58
C CYS A 32 8.94 5.05 5.07
N GLN A 33 9.81 5.80 5.77
CA GLN A 33 11.24 5.87 5.46
C GLN A 33 11.92 4.49 5.56
N ARG A 34 11.61 3.70 6.61
CA ARG A 34 12.17 2.35 6.79
C ARG A 34 11.68 1.37 5.73
N ILE A 35 10.42 1.48 5.31
CA ILE A 35 9.82 0.61 4.30
C ILE A 35 10.46 0.84 2.93
N THR A 36 10.63 2.10 2.53
CA THR A 36 11.15 2.42 1.18
C THR A 36 12.69 2.52 1.14
N GLY A 37 13.34 2.71 2.29
CA GLY A 37 14.75 3.05 2.37
C GLY A 37 15.07 4.48 1.88
N THR A 38 14.05 5.33 1.70
CA THR A 38 14.20 6.70 1.20
C THR A 38 13.60 7.73 2.16
N GLY A 39 13.60 9.02 1.78
CA GLY A 39 13.04 10.10 2.61
C GLY A 39 11.52 10.09 2.75
N HIS A 40 10.80 9.35 1.89
CA HIS A 40 9.34 9.29 1.92
C HIS A 40 8.79 7.99 1.29
N SER A 41 7.49 7.77 1.44
CA SER A 41 6.72 6.81 0.64
C SER A 41 5.61 7.54 -0.10
N ALA A 42 5.38 7.17 -1.36
CA ALA A 42 4.23 7.66 -2.12
C ALA A 42 3.02 6.79 -1.79
N GLU A 43 2.01 7.38 -1.16
CA GLU A 43 0.86 6.68 -0.62
C GLU A 43 -0.43 7.17 -1.29
N VAL A 44 -1.38 6.26 -1.45
CA VAL A 44 -2.71 6.52 -1.99
C VAL A 44 -3.75 5.98 -1.02
N VAL A 45 -4.73 6.80 -0.65
CA VAL A 45 -5.84 6.39 0.21
C VAL A 45 -7.07 6.12 -0.65
N ALA A 46 -7.57 4.90 -0.60
CA ALA A 46 -8.78 4.48 -1.29
C ALA A 46 -9.74 3.79 -0.31
N SER A 47 -11.02 3.71 -0.69
CA SER A 47 -12.01 2.92 0.03
C SER A 47 -11.72 1.44 -0.20
N GLU A 48 -11.71 0.63 0.87
CA GLU A 48 -11.56 -0.82 0.77
C GLU A 48 -12.64 -1.44 -0.12
N LYS A 49 -13.89 -0.95 -0.01
CA LYS A 49 -15.03 -1.41 -0.82
C LYS A 49 -14.85 -1.16 -2.32
N ASP A 50 -14.07 -0.15 -2.67
CA ASP A 50 -13.81 0.23 -4.06
C ASP A 50 -12.45 -0.31 -4.55
N THR A 51 -11.77 -1.13 -3.74
CA THR A 51 -10.44 -1.65 -4.01
C THR A 51 -10.51 -3.16 -4.20
N ALA A 52 -10.27 -3.62 -5.43
CA ALA A 52 -10.11 -5.04 -5.71
C ALA A 52 -8.62 -5.40 -5.74
N ILE A 53 -8.21 -6.39 -4.95
CA ILE A 53 -6.83 -6.91 -4.93
C ILE A 53 -6.88 -8.39 -5.32
N SER A 54 -5.97 -8.82 -6.20
CA SER A 54 -5.74 -10.22 -6.54
C SER A 54 -4.31 -10.62 -6.20
N GLY A 55 -4.14 -11.89 -5.80
CA GLY A 55 -2.87 -12.46 -5.34
C GLY A 55 -2.80 -12.62 -3.82
N GLU A 56 -1.78 -13.34 -3.34
CA GLU A 56 -1.60 -13.66 -1.92
C GLU A 56 -0.71 -12.63 -1.22
N LEU A 57 -1.32 -11.75 -0.43
CA LEU A 57 -0.61 -10.81 0.44
C LEU A 57 -0.23 -11.50 1.75
N LYS A 58 0.99 -11.24 2.23
CA LYS A 58 1.32 -11.44 3.63
C LYS A 58 1.13 -10.14 4.39
N PHE A 59 0.66 -10.24 5.62
CA PHE A 59 0.41 -9.07 6.45
C PHE A 59 1.38 -9.02 7.63
N TYR A 60 1.80 -7.82 7.98
CA TYR A 60 2.38 -7.52 9.27
C TYR A 60 1.61 -6.39 9.92
N GLU A 61 1.54 -6.40 11.24
CA GLU A 61 0.97 -5.32 12.02
C GLU A 61 2.09 -4.50 12.63
N LEU A 62 1.90 -3.18 12.66
CA LEU A 62 2.82 -2.27 13.30
C LEU A 62 2.05 -1.24 14.12
N THR A 63 2.43 -1.09 15.38
CA THR A 63 1.94 0.00 16.22
C THR A 63 2.70 1.27 15.84
N ALA A 64 1.99 2.24 15.27
CA ALA A 64 2.54 3.56 14.99
C ALA A 64 2.81 4.33 16.29
N ASP A 65 3.63 5.38 16.22
CA ASP A 65 3.94 6.24 17.37
C ASP A 65 2.68 6.89 17.98
N SER A 66 1.58 7.00 17.21
CA SER A 66 0.29 7.47 17.68
C SER A 66 -0.49 6.46 18.53
N GLY A 67 0.03 5.25 18.71
CA GLY A 67 -0.66 4.12 19.37
C GLY A 67 -1.63 3.36 18.46
N ASN A 68 -1.80 3.77 17.21
CA ASN A 68 -2.68 3.08 16.27
C ASN A 68 -1.99 1.84 15.69
N THR A 69 -2.73 0.75 15.55
CA THR A 69 -2.26 -0.43 14.81
C THR A 69 -2.47 -0.22 13.31
N VAL A 70 -1.38 -0.36 12.55
CA VAL A 70 -1.35 -0.30 11.09
C VAL A 70 -1.07 -1.70 10.56
N THR A 71 -2.06 -2.28 9.89
CA THR A 71 -1.89 -3.54 9.15
C THR A 71 -1.34 -3.23 7.76
N SER A 72 -0.29 -3.94 7.37
CA SER A 72 0.44 -3.72 6.12
C SER A 72 0.52 -4.99 5.29
N GLY A 73 -0.07 -4.98 4.10
CA GLY A 73 0.06 -6.05 3.12
C GLY A 73 1.34 -5.91 2.29
N PHE A 74 2.05 -7.01 2.06
CA PHE A 74 3.22 -7.04 1.18
C PHE A 74 3.23 -8.30 0.33
N CYS A 75 3.88 -8.19 -0.83
CA CYS A 75 4.09 -9.36 -1.68
C CYS A 75 5.23 -10.24 -1.12
N PRO A 76 5.03 -11.55 -0.96
CA PRO A 76 6.07 -12.44 -0.45
C PRO A 76 7.20 -12.72 -1.47
N LEU A 77 6.95 -12.53 -2.77
CA LEU A 77 7.91 -12.86 -3.84
C LEU A 77 8.86 -11.71 -4.19
N ALA A 78 8.36 -10.48 -4.09
CA ALA A 78 9.16 -9.26 -4.15
C ALA A 78 8.74 -8.49 -2.92
N ALA A 79 9.62 -8.35 -1.92
CA ALA A 79 9.34 -7.80 -0.58
C ALA A 79 8.94 -6.31 -0.55
N ILE A 80 8.22 -5.84 -1.56
CA ILE A 80 7.70 -4.49 -1.74
C ILE A 80 6.24 -4.49 -1.26
N ARG A 81 5.92 -3.50 -0.42
CA ARG A 81 4.60 -3.23 0.15
C ARG A 81 3.62 -2.71 -0.92
N PHE A 82 2.33 -3.00 -0.74
CA PHE A 82 1.22 -2.41 -1.49
C PHE A 82 0.42 -1.41 -0.67
#